data_AF-A0AAV5YN23-F1
#
_entry.id   AF-A0AAV5YN23-F1
#
_cell.length_a   1.000
_cell.length_b   1.000
_cell.length_c   1.000
_cell.angle_alpha   90.00
_cell.angle_beta   90.00
_cell.angle_gamma   90.00
#
_symmetry.space_group_name_H-M   'P 1'
#
loop_
_entity.id
_entity.type
_entity.pdbx_description
1 polymer ?
#
loop_
_entity_poly.entity_id
_entity_poly.type
_entity_poly.pdbx_seq_one_letter_code
_entity_poly.pdbx_strand_id
1 'polypeptide(L)' 'MNPFYKNLALWMVIGLIVILLFQLFQQNQSPRGEIVFSDFLKKVESGEVREVTLKGNNVSGRLSDGS' A
#
# COMPACT_ATOMS: atom_id res chain seq x y z
N MET A 1 1.93 -41.02 18.30
CA MET A 1 2.18 -39.72 17.64
C MET A 1 1.61 -39.78 16.24
N ASN A 2 0.38 -39.30 16.04
CA ASN A 2 -0.30 -39.45 14.75
C ASN A 2 0.38 -38.58 13.68
N PRO A 3 0.74 -39.13 12.51
CA PRO A 3 1.38 -38.39 11.42
C PRO A 3 0.53 -37.20 10.94
N PHE A 4 -0.78 -37.22 11.21
CA PHE A 4 -1.68 -36.09 11.03
C PHE A 4 -1.28 -34.84 11.83
N TYR A 5 -0.84 -34.96 13.08
CA TYR A 5 -0.38 -33.80 13.87
C TYR A 5 0.91 -33.19 13.31
N LYS A 6 1.81 -34.04 12.76
CA LYS A 6 3.05 -33.58 12.13
C LYS A 6 2.77 -32.81 10.84
N ASN A 7 1.83 -33.29 10.05
CA ASN A 7 1.42 -32.61 8.81
C ASN A 7 0.62 -31.34 9.11
N LEU A 8 -0.28 -31.38 10.10
CA LEU A 8 -1.05 -30.21 10.53
C LEU A 8 -0.16 -29.08 11.06
N ALA A 9 0.88 -29.42 11.84
CA ALA A 9 1.86 -28.45 12.31
C ALA A 9 2.59 -27.76 11.14
N LEU A 10 2.98 -28.52 10.10
CA LEU A 10 3.60 -27.97 8.90
C LEU A 10 2.65 -27.00 8.17
N TRP A 11 1.38 -27.39 7.99
CA TRP A 11 0.36 -26.55 7.37
C TRP A 11 0.09 -25.26 8.15
N MET A 12 0.12 -25.30 9.49
CA MET A 12 -0.01 -24.10 10.31
C MET A 12 1.16 -23.13 10.12
N VAL A 13 2.39 -23.63 10.04
CA VAL A 13 3.57 -22.79 9.78
C VAL A 13 3.49 -22.14 8.40
N ILE A 14 3.07 -22.89 7.37
CA ILE A 14 2.87 -22.36 6.02
C ILE A 14 1.81 -21.25 6.03
N GLY A 15 0.66 -21.48 6.68
CA GLY A 15 -0.40 -20.48 6.80
C GLY A 15 0.06 -19.20 7.51
N LEU A 16 0.82 -19.34 8.59
CA LEU A 16 1.42 -18.21 9.32
C LEU A 16 2.36 -17.38 8.45
N ILE A 17 3.22 -18.04 7.65
CA ILE A 17 4.12 -17.34 6.72
C ILE A 17 3.33 -16.57 5.67
N VAL A 18 2.27 -17.15 5.11
CA VAL A 18 1.41 -16.47 4.11
C VAL A 18 0.75 -15.23 4.70
N ILE A 19 0.21 -15.31 5.93
CA ILE A 19 -0.41 -14.16 6.61
C ILE A 19 0.62 -13.06 6.86
N LEU A 20 1.83 -13.42 7.32
CA LEU A 20 2.90 -12.46 7.57
C LEU A 20 3.33 -11.76 6.27
N LEU A 21 3.48 -12.51 5.17
CA LEU A 21 3.76 -11.93 3.87
C LEU A 21 2.63 -11.00 3.45
N PHE A 22 1.37 -11.41 3.58
CA PHE A 22 0.22 -10.58 3.22
C PHE A 22 0.17 -9.26 4.01
N GLN A 23 0.57 -9.25 5.28
CA GLN A 23 0.70 -8.03 6.09
C GLN A 23 1.81 -7.11 5.54
N LEU A 24 2.98 -7.64 5.20
CA LEU A 24 4.08 -6.86 4.62
C LEU A 24 3.73 -6.27 3.24
N PHE A 25 3.00 -7.01 2.41
CA PHE A 25 2.56 -6.55 1.09
C PHE A 25 1.47 -5.47 1.19
N GLN A 26 0.55 -5.56 2.16
CA GLN A 26 -0.48 -4.53 2.38
C GLN A 26 0.08 -3.26 3.03
N GLN A 27 1.08 -3.38 3.92
CA GLN A 27 1.66 -2.22 4.59
C GLN A 27 2.37 -1.25 3.62
N ASN A 28 2.80 -1.75 2.45
CA ASN A 28 3.36 -0.95 1.37
C ASN A 28 2.30 -0.28 0.47
N GLN A 29 1.02 -0.59 0.67
CA GLN A 29 -0.08 0.18 0.11
C GLN A 29 -0.46 1.24 1.13
N SER A 30 0.41 2.23 1.32
CA SER A 30 -0.03 3.49 1.91
C SER A 30 -1.29 3.92 1.15
N PRO A 31 -2.41 4.22 1.83
CA PRO A 31 -3.54 4.84 1.19
C PRO A 31 -3.01 6.18 0.67
N ARG A 32 -2.61 6.21 -0.60
CA ARG A 32 -2.39 7.46 -1.32
C ARG A 32 -3.76 8.10 -1.28
N GLY A 33 -3.92 9.11 -0.43
CA GLY A 33 -5.17 9.84 -0.29
C GLY A 33 -5.65 10.20 -1.68
N GLU A 34 -6.77 9.61 -2.08
CA GLU A 34 -7.37 9.89 -3.37
C GLU A 34 -7.94 11.31 -3.27
N ILE A 35 -7.28 12.26 -3.91
CA ILE A 35 -7.70 13.66 -3.94
C ILE A 35 -8.50 13.91 -5.21
N VAL A 36 -9.59 14.67 -5.08
CA VAL A 36 -10.40 15.08 -6.24
C VAL A 36 -9.55 15.97 -7.14
N PHE A 37 -9.68 15.78 -8.46
CA PHE A 37 -8.90 16.50 -9.46
C PHE A 37 -8.96 18.04 -9.30
N SER A 38 -10.14 18.58 -8.98
CA SER A 38 -10.32 20.01 -8.75
C SER A 38 -9.51 20.52 -7.57
N ASP A 39 -9.38 19.73 -6.51
CA ASP A 39 -8.59 20.11 -5.33
C ASP A 39 -7.10 19.91 -5.56
N PHE A 40 -6.72 18.91 -6.37
CA PHE A 40 -5.36 18.80 -6.91
C PHE A 40 -4.98 20.05 -7.71
N LEU A 41 -5.84 20.52 -8.62
CA LEU A 41 -5.55 21.68 -9.47
C LEU A 41 -5.35 22.95 -8.64
N LYS A 42 -6.22 23.18 -7.64
CA LYS A 42 -6.05 24.28 -6.67
C LYS A 42 -4.72 24.21 -5.93
N LYS A 43 -4.29 23.00 -5.52
CA LYS A 43 -3.01 22.77 -4.84
C LYS A 43 -1.80 22.96 -5.75
N VAL A 44 -1.94 22.69 -7.05
CA VAL A 44 -0.92 23.02 -8.06
C VAL A 44 -0.81 24.52 -8.23
N GLU A 45 -1.94 25.21 -8.37
CA GLU A 45 -1.99 26.68 -8.50
C GLU A 45 -1.45 27.40 -7.25
N SER A 46 -1.68 26.84 -6.06
CA SER A 46 -1.13 27.36 -4.81
C SER A 46 0.35 27.02 -4.59
N GLY A 47 0.98 26.24 -5.48
CA GLY A 47 2.38 25.81 -5.36
C GLY A 47 2.63 24.77 -4.26
N GLU A 48 1.58 24.13 -3.74
CA GLU A 48 1.67 23.09 -2.71
C GLU A 48 2.12 21.72 -3.25
N VAL A 49 2.19 21.56 -4.57
CA VAL A 49 2.60 20.31 -5.23
C VAL A 49 4.07 20.37 -5.64
N ARG A 50 4.90 19.51 -5.04
CA ARG A 50 6.36 19.45 -5.29
C ARG A 50 6.74 18.51 -6.43
N GLU A 51 6.04 17.40 -6.58
CA GLU A 51 6.39 16.36 -7.54
C GLU A 51 5.13 15.62 -7.98
N VAL A 52 5.02 15.32 -9.28
CA VAL A 52 3.92 14.54 -9.86
C VAL A 52 4.51 13.37 -10.64
N THR A 53 4.14 12.16 -10.27
CA THR A 53 4.45 10.93 -11.01
C THR A 53 3.17 10.40 -11.66
N LEU A 54 3.09 10.49 -12.98
CA LEU A 54 2.00 9.86 -13.75
C LEU A 54 2.35 8.38 -13.96
N LYS A 55 1.59 7.46 -13.33
CA LYS A 55 1.65 6.02 -13.60
C LYS A 55 0.41 5.61 -14.37
N GLY A 56 0.47 5.67 -15.71
CA GLY A 56 -0.68 5.35 -16.58
C GLY A 56 -1.85 6.31 -16.39
N ASN A 57 -3.09 5.80 -16.34
CA ASN A 57 -4.31 6.57 -16.04
C ASN A 57 -4.40 7.07 -14.57
N ASN A 58 -3.37 6.84 -13.75
CA ASN A 58 -3.39 7.17 -12.33
C ASN A 58 -2.28 8.20 -12.01
N VAL A 59 -2.69 9.39 -11.58
CA VAL A 59 -1.79 10.51 -11.26
C VAL A 59 -1.51 10.48 -9.76
N SER A 60 -0.25 10.36 -9.36
CA SER A 60 0.17 10.42 -7.95
C SER A 60 1.15 11.56 -7.74
N GLY A 61 0.94 12.43 -6.76
CA GLY A 61 1.84 13.53 -6.42
C GLY A 61 2.33 13.49 -4.97
N ARG A 62 3.47 14.11 -4.69
CA ARG A 62 3.98 14.36 -3.33
C ARG A 62 3.75 15.83 -2.99
N LEU A 63 3.02 16.08 -1.90
CA LEU A 63 2.78 17.42 -1.40
C LEU A 63 4.01 17.98 -0.70
N SER A 64 4.14 19.31 -0.75
CA SER A 64 5.23 20.06 -0.12
C SER A 64 5.34 19.88 1.40
N ASP A 65 4.23 19.49 2.02
CA ASP A 65 4.07 19.38 3.46
C ASP A 65 4.44 17.97 4.01
N GLY A 66 4.96 17.08 3.16
CA GLY A 66 5.45 15.76 3.60
C GLY A 66 4.38 14.81 4.15
N SER A 67 3.09 15.10 3.90
CA SER A 67 1.92 14.28 4.22
C SER A 67 1.28 13.71 2.96
#